data_AF-A0A2U2C4A8-F1
#
_entry.id   AF-A0A2U2C4A8-F1
#
_cell.length_a   1.000
_cell.length_b   1.000
_cell.length_c   1.000
_cell.angle_alpha   90.00
_cell.angle_beta   90.00
_cell.angle_gamma   90.00
#
_symmetry.space_group_name_H-M   'P 1'
#
loop_
_entity.id
_entity.type
_entity.pdbx_description
1 polymer ?
#
loop_
_entity_poly.entity_id
_entity_poly.type
_entity_poly.pdbx_seq_one_letter_code
_entity_poly.pdbx_strand_id
1 'polypeptide(L)' 'MPLSYAKAVDALKGGDRIFVTNPDPMKSDDRQRFQLIAAGKSITRTQFLKLTDNLEPIPDGLFGAETAQTYRWKD' A
#
# COMPACT_ATOMS: atom_id res chain seq x y z
N MET A 1 10.45 -11.40 -3.66
CA MET A 1 10.26 -10.68 -4.93
C MET A 1 8.96 -9.87 -4.85
N PRO A 2 8.93 -8.63 -5.36
CA PRO A 2 7.72 -7.83 -5.43
C PRO A 2 6.68 -8.46 -6.37
N LEU A 3 5.41 -8.31 -6.03
CA LEU A 3 4.30 -8.81 -6.85
C LEU A 3 4.28 -8.06 -8.20
N SER A 4 3.90 -8.72 -9.29
CA SER A 4 3.73 -8.03 -10.58
C SER A 4 2.54 -7.08 -10.55
N TYR A 5 2.52 -6.08 -11.44
CA TYR A 5 1.43 -5.09 -11.49
C TYR A 5 0.06 -5.74 -11.71
N ALA A 6 -0.04 -6.65 -12.69
CA ALA A 6 -1.30 -7.34 -13.00
C ALA A 6 -1.83 -8.14 -11.80
N LYS A 7 -0.95 -8.81 -11.05
CA LYS A 7 -1.32 -9.55 -9.85
C LYS A 7 -1.72 -8.62 -8.69
N ALA A 8 -1.12 -7.44 -8.60
CA ALA A 8 -1.53 -6.45 -7.60
C ALA A 8 -2.95 -5.90 -7.90
N VAL A 9 -3.25 -5.61 -9.16
CA VAL A 9 -4.60 -5.18 -9.58
C VAL A 9 -5.63 -6.25 -9.26
N ASP A 10 -5.35 -7.51 -9.62
CA ASP A 10 -6.22 -8.66 -9.37
C ASP A 10 -6.52 -8.83 -7.87
N ALA A 11 -5.49 -8.77 -7.02
CA ALA A 11 -5.66 -8.85 -5.57
C ALA A 11 -6.53 -7.70 -5.02
N LEU A 12 -6.29 -6.47 -5.47
CA LEU A 12 -7.02 -5.29 -4.99
C LEU A 12 -8.48 -5.32 -5.41
N LYS A 13 -8.77 -5.72 -6.65
CA LYS A 13 -10.15 -5.94 -7.12
C LYS A 13 -10.83 -7.10 -6.41
N GLY A 14 -10.06 -8.09 -5.94
CA GLY A 14 -10.52 -9.19 -5.09
C GLY A 14 -10.75 -8.80 -3.62
N GLY A 15 -10.58 -7.54 -3.24
CA GLY A 15 -10.82 -7.03 -1.89
C GLY A 15 -9.58 -6.96 -0.99
N ASP A 16 -8.38 -7.22 -1.53
CA ASP A 16 -7.13 -6.94 -0.82
C ASP A 16 -6.92 -5.42 -0.65
N ARG A 17 -5.96 -5.04 0.18
CA ARG A 17 -5.68 -3.67 0.57
C ARG A 17 -4.18 -3.42 0.56
N ILE A 18 -3.79 -2.20 0.22
CA ILE A 18 -2.40 -1.76 0.29
C ILE A 18 -2.17 -1.05 1.61
N PHE A 19 -1.27 -1.57 2.43
CA PHE A 19 -0.71 -0.86 3.56
C PHE A 19 0.54 -0.10 3.14
N VAL A 20 0.52 1.23 3.29
CA VAL A 20 1.66 2.10 3.05
C VAL A 20 2.22 2.55 4.38
N THR A 21 3.48 2.23 4.64
CA THR A 21 4.19 2.67 5.85
C THR A 21 5.15 3.78 5.48
N ASN A 22 5.02 4.95 6.12
CA ASN A 22 5.93 6.07 5.92
C ASN A 22 7.27 5.81 6.63
N PRO A 23 8.39 6.33 6.10
CA PRO A 23 9.68 6.18 6.74
C PRO A 23 9.72 6.96 8.06
N ASP A 24 10.34 6.37 9.07
CA ASP A 24 10.64 7.01 10.34
C ASP A 24 11.72 8.11 10.13
N PRO A 25 11.42 9.40 10.36
CA PRO A 25 12.37 10.48 10.12
C PRO A 25 13.59 10.43 11.06
N MET A 26 13.54 9.66 12.15
CA MET A 26 14.67 9.45 13.05
C MET A 26 15.61 8.33 12.58
N LYS A 27 15.24 7.59 11.52
CA LYS A 27 16.03 6.48 10.98
C LYS A 27 16.38 6.74 9.53
N SER A 28 17.63 7.15 9.30
CA SER A 28 18.13 7.50 7.95
C SER A 28 18.00 6.40 6.90
N ASP A 29 17.98 5.13 7.32
CA ASP A 29 17.86 3.96 6.44
C ASP A 29 16.43 3.43 6.31
N ASP A 30 15.47 3.99 7.03
CA ASP A 30 14.08 3.53 6.93
C ASP A 30 13.45 4.04 5.63
N ARG A 31 12.78 3.13 4.93
CA ARG A 31 12.21 3.41 3.60
C ARG A 31 10.71 3.22 3.63
N GLN A 32 10.03 4.02 2.81
CA GLN A 32 8.61 3.84 2.57
C GLN A 32 8.34 2.43 2.02
N ARG A 33 7.38 1.74 2.63
CA ARG A 33 7.01 0.36 2.26
C ARG A 33 5.58 0.33 1.75
N PHE A 34 5.34 -0.52 0.75
CA PHE A 34 4.04 -0.75 0.14
C PHE A 34 3.76 -2.24 0.14
N GLN A 35 2.72 -2.68 0.84
CA GLN A 35 2.42 -4.09 1.04
C GLN A 35 0.95 -4.38 0.82
N LEU A 36 0.66 -5.45 0.08
CA LEU A 36 -0.67 -6.05 0.04
C LEU A 36 -0.88 -6.89 1.30
N ILE A 37 -1.91 -6.56 2.07
CA ILE A 37 -2.14 -7.12 3.40
C ILE A 37 -2.47 -8.62 3.30
N ALA A 38 -3.47 -9.00 2.52
CA ALA A 38 -3.91 -10.39 2.40
C ALA A 38 -2.91 -11.23 1.60
N ALA A 39 -2.36 -10.69 0.52
CA ALA A 39 -1.34 -11.40 -0.26
C ALA A 39 -0.01 -11.56 0.49
N GLY A 40 0.27 -10.74 1.51
CA GLY A 40 1.55 -10.75 2.24
C GLY A 40 2.74 -10.41 1.34
N LYS A 41 2.52 -9.67 0.24
CA LYS A 41 3.54 -9.33 -0.75
C LYS A 41 3.72 -7.83 -0.85
N SER A 42 4.98 -7.41 -1.02
CA SER A 42 5.28 -6.01 -1.32
C SER A 42 5.06 -5.69 -2.79
N ILE A 43 4.71 -4.43 -3.05
CA ILE A 43 4.76 -3.83 -4.39
C ILE A 43 5.80 -2.71 -4.39
N THR A 44 6.24 -2.30 -5.58
CA THR A 44 7.16 -1.18 -5.72
C THR A 44 6.41 0.16 -5.66
N ARG A 45 7.14 1.24 -5.32
CA ARG A 45 6.61 2.61 -5.38
C ARG A 45 6.02 2.95 -6.75
N THR A 46 6.69 2.56 -7.83
CA THR A 46 6.21 2.79 -9.21
C THR A 46 4.89 2.09 -9.48
N GLN A 47 4.68 0.89 -8.95
CA GLN A 47 3.40 0.19 -9.07
C GLN A 47 2.31 0.89 -8.25
N PHE A 48 2.62 1.28 -7.02
CA PHE A 48 1.68 2.03 -6.18
C PHE A 48 1.22 3.34 -6.85
N LEU A 49 2.15 4.11 -7.42
CA LEU A 49 1.81 5.34 -8.15
C LEU A 49 0.85 5.10 -9.31
N LYS A 50 1.03 4.01 -10.07
CA LYS A 50 0.11 3.62 -11.16
C LYS A 50 -1.27 3.20 -10.67
N LEU A 51 -1.37 2.71 -9.42
CA LEU A 51 -2.61 2.27 -8.82
C LEU A 51 -3.36 3.43 -8.15
N THR A 52 -2.66 4.50 -7.76
CA THR A 52 -3.17 5.57 -6.88
C THR A 52 -4.49 6.18 -7.37
N ASP A 53 -4.66 6.38 -8.68
CA ASP A 53 -5.91 6.91 -9.25
C ASP A 53 -7.12 5.97 -9.05
N ASN A 54 -6.88 4.68 -8.85
CA ASN A 54 -7.90 3.64 -8.61
C ASN A 54 -8.01 3.25 -7.12
N LEU A 55 -7.33 3.98 -6.23
CA LEU A 55 -7.29 3.68 -4.81
C LEU A 55 -7.93 4.78 -3.98
N GLU A 56 -8.68 4.39 -2.96
CA GLU A 56 -9.17 5.30 -1.92
C GLU A 56 -8.56 4.95 -0.56
N PRO A 57 -8.22 5.96 0.26
CA PRO A 57 -7.72 5.72 1.60
C PRO A 57 -8.83 5.18 2.50
N ILE A 58 -8.50 4.20 3.33
CA ILE A 58 -9.36 3.70 4.40
C ILE A 58 -8.94 4.40 5.70
N PRO A 59 -9.87 4.94 6.49
CA PRO A 59 -9.54 5.43 7.82
C PRO A 59 -9.12 4.25 8.72
N ASP A 60 -7.82 4.11 8.92
CA ASP A 60 -7.27 3.18 9.90
C ASP A 60 -7.45 3.78 11.29
N GLY A 61 -8.50 3.38 12.01
CA GLY A 61 -8.93 3.98 13.27
C GLY A 61 -7.96 3.89 14.46
N LEU A 62 -6.68 3.55 14.25
CA LEU A 62 -5.69 3.30 15.31
C LEU A 62 -4.37 4.08 15.17
N PHE A 63 -4.01 4.54 13.96
CA PHE A 63 -2.80 5.34 13.74
C PHE A 63 -3.16 6.46 12.77
N GLY A 64 -2.87 7.72 13.13
CA GLY A 64 -3.04 8.84 12.21
C GLY A 64 -2.27 8.58 10.91
N ALA A 65 -2.73 9.18 9.79
CA ALA A 65 -2.11 9.07 8.47
C ALA A 65 -0.61 9.46 8.42
N GLU A 66 -0.08 9.99 9.53
CA GLU A 66 1.31 10.37 9.73
C GLU A 66 2.26 9.17 9.63
N THR A 67 1.91 8.00 10.19
CA THR A 67 2.82 6.83 10.22
C THR A 67 2.51 5.79 9.15
N ALA A 68 1.23 5.60 8.83
CA ALA A 68 0.80 4.64 7.83
C ALA A 68 -0.57 4.99 7.27
N GLN A 69 -0.87 4.49 6.07
CA GLN A 69 -2.15 4.67 5.41
C GLN A 69 -2.52 3.39 4.65
N THR A 70 -3.70 2.84 4.92
CA THR A 70 -4.28 1.75 4.13
C THR A 70 -5.09 2.30 2.97
N TYR A 71 -5.01 1.63 1.82
CA TYR A 71 -5.79 1.92 0.63
C TYR A 71 -6.55 0.67 0.16
N ARG A 72 -7.75 0.86 -0.39
CA ARG A 72 -8.50 -0.17 -1.11
C ARG A 72 -8.79 0.27 -2.54
N TRP A 73 -9.17 -0.68 -3.38
CA TRP A 73 -9.68 -0.40 -4.72
C TRP A 73 -10.96 0.44 -4.64
N LYS A 74 -11.09 1.45 -5.50
CA LYS A 74 -12.32 2.23 -5.69
C LYS A 74 -13.33 1.37 -6.44
N ASP A 75 -14.52 1.18 -5.87
CA ASP A 75 -15.67 0.62 -6.60
C ASP A 75 -16.09 1.50 -7.79
#